data_AF-A0A7Z0I2V7-F1
#
_entry.id   AF-A0A7Z0I2V7-F1
#
_cell.length_a   1.000
_cell.length_b   1.000
_cell.length_c   1.000
_cell.angle_alpha   90.00
_cell.angle_beta   90.00
_cell.angle_gamma   90.00
#
_symmetry.space_group_name_H-M   'P 1'
#
loop_
_entity.id
_entity.type
_entity.pdbx_description
1 polymer ?
#
loop_
_entity_poly.entity_id
_entity_poly.type
_entity_poly.pdbx_seq_one_letter_code
_entity_poly.pdbx_strand_id
1 'polypeptide(L)'
;MDQTKTEDEQVCYREGGDLHAEDLGEGMAVIPEVPLTTEEVTIDDIQVDPGANEPTEVDRLRQKIWESRHLLIGKGNALPPAAHGVKCDIDVGDAKPIAQRVRKVAPQLREKLSDQIKGLLQAKIISFSTPPWASPVVIIIKKNGVDIRLCIDYRLVNGLTRLMVYPMPLINELLEDLDKVLWYCSLDMASGFWVVTMTDRARAISAFITPLGLFEWSRMPFGLKN
;
A
#
# COMPACT_ATOMS: atom_id res chain seq x y z
N MET A 1 -6.34 -48.92 -17.06
CA MET A 1 -7.59 -48.17 -17.26
C MET A 1 -7.49 -47.00 -16.30
N ASP A 2 -7.01 -45.90 -16.85
CA ASP A 2 -6.65 -44.66 -16.17
C ASP A 2 -7.91 -43.78 -16.07
N GLN A 3 -8.25 -43.33 -14.85
CA GLN A 3 -9.16 -42.22 -14.59
C GLN A 3 -8.77 -41.54 -13.27
N THR A 4 -7.63 -40.86 -13.25
CA THR A 4 -7.49 -39.68 -12.38
C THR A 4 -8.46 -38.60 -12.88
N LYS A 5 -9.54 -38.37 -12.14
CA LYS A 5 -10.39 -37.19 -12.30
C LYS A 5 -9.57 -35.96 -11.94
N THR A 6 -9.17 -35.19 -12.95
CA THR A 6 -8.72 -33.81 -12.81
C THR A 6 -9.92 -33.00 -12.34
N GLU A 7 -9.98 -32.64 -11.05
CA GLU A 7 -10.99 -31.72 -10.55
C GLU A 7 -10.66 -30.31 -11.05
N ASP A 8 -11.49 -29.81 -11.95
CA ASP A 8 -11.34 -28.48 -12.54
C ASP A 8 -11.25 -27.38 -11.46
N GLU A 9 -10.17 -26.61 -11.50
CA GLU A 9 -9.97 -25.35 -10.76
C GLU A 9 -10.98 -24.28 -11.24
N GLN A 10 -12.26 -24.48 -10.96
CA GLN A 10 -13.31 -23.53 -11.36
C GLN A 10 -13.22 -22.23 -10.56
N VAL A 11 -13.03 -21.12 -11.28
CA VAL A 11 -13.03 -19.76 -10.75
C VAL A 11 -14.45 -19.30 -10.42
N CYS A 12 -14.64 -18.70 -9.25
CA CYS A 12 -15.92 -18.14 -8.84
C CYS A 12 -16.11 -16.72 -9.41
N TYR A 13 -17.05 -16.55 -10.34
CA TYR A 13 -17.41 -15.23 -10.86
C TYR A 13 -18.46 -14.54 -9.98
N ARG A 14 -18.24 -13.27 -9.63
CA ARG A 14 -19.23 -12.43 -8.94
C ARG A 14 -19.51 -11.12 -9.66
N GLU A 15 -20.79 -10.73 -9.69
CA GLU A 15 -21.16 -9.36 -10.03
C GLU A 15 -20.72 -8.44 -8.88
N GLY A 16 -19.92 -7.42 -9.18
CA GLY A 16 -19.56 -6.40 -8.20
C GLY A 16 -20.77 -5.53 -7.92
N GLY A 17 -21.13 -5.36 -6.65
CA GLY A 17 -22.21 -4.44 -6.27
C GLY A 17 -21.91 -3.00 -6.70
N ASP A 18 -22.96 -2.24 -6.99
CA ASP A 18 -22.87 -0.80 -7.19
C ASP A 18 -22.35 -0.17 -5.89
N LEU A 19 -21.34 0.68 -6.02
CA LEU A 19 -20.70 1.38 -4.91
C LEU A 19 -21.08 2.84 -5.00
N HIS A 20 -21.71 3.37 -3.96
CA HIS A 20 -21.93 4.80 -3.84
C HIS A 20 -20.65 5.46 -3.31
N ALA A 21 -20.46 6.75 -3.62
CA ALA A 21 -19.27 7.48 -3.18
C ALA A 21 -19.09 7.48 -1.65
N GLU A 22 -20.18 7.34 -0.91
CA GLU A 22 -20.26 7.24 0.54
C GLU A 22 -19.72 5.89 1.06
N ASP A 23 -19.91 4.79 0.32
CA ASP A 23 -19.42 3.44 0.65
C ASP A 23 -17.90 3.29 0.47
N LEU A 24 -17.23 4.29 -0.11
CA LEU A 24 -15.79 4.30 -0.37
C LEU A 24 -15.00 4.78 0.86
N GLY A 25 -15.66 5.43 1.82
CA GLY A 25 -15.04 5.96 3.02
C GLY A 25 -14.71 4.90 4.08
N GLU A 26 -15.44 3.78 4.09
CA GLU A 26 -15.31 2.71 5.07
C GLU A 26 -14.81 1.43 4.39
N GLY A 27 -13.48 1.26 4.34
CA GLY A 27 -12.85 -0.03 3.99
C GLY A 27 -12.14 -0.10 2.64
N MET A 28 -12.03 0.99 1.88
CA MET A 28 -11.15 1.06 0.71
C MET A 28 -9.92 1.87 1.02
N ALA A 29 -8.76 1.23 0.94
CA ALA A 29 -7.50 1.94 1.14
C ALA A 29 -7.02 2.54 -0.17
N VAL A 30 -6.55 3.77 -0.05
CA VAL A 30 -6.12 4.62 -1.16
C VAL A 30 -4.68 4.29 -1.52
N ILE A 31 -4.42 4.02 -2.79
CA ILE A 31 -3.06 3.86 -3.30
C ILE A 31 -2.40 5.25 -3.41
N PRO A 32 -1.24 5.47 -2.77
CA PRO A 32 -0.51 6.72 -2.90
C PRO A 32 0.02 6.89 -4.33
N GLU A 33 0.19 8.13 -4.75
CA GLU A 33 0.88 8.42 -6.00
C GLU A 33 2.37 8.13 -5.85
N VAL A 34 2.95 7.50 -6.87
CA VAL A 34 4.39 7.29 -6.98
C VAL A 34 4.99 8.50 -7.69
N PRO A 35 5.78 9.34 -6.99
CA PRO A 35 6.52 10.40 -7.66
C PRO A 35 7.60 9.80 -8.57
N LEU A 36 7.71 10.33 -9.79
CA LEU A 36 8.72 9.91 -10.78
C LEU A 36 10.14 10.36 -10.40
N THR A 37 10.25 11.38 -9.55
CA THR A 37 11.51 11.98 -9.10
C THR A 37 11.45 12.22 -7.61
N THR A 38 12.48 11.81 -6.89
CA THR A 38 12.64 12.09 -5.46
C THR A 38 13.54 13.30 -5.31
N GLU A 39 13.09 14.36 -4.64
CA GLU A 39 13.97 15.47 -4.28
C GLU A 39 14.88 15.06 -3.13
N GLU A 40 16.13 15.49 -3.14
CA GLU A 40 17.06 15.22 -2.04
C GLU A 40 16.60 15.93 -0.76
N VAL A 41 16.69 15.23 0.37
CA VAL A 41 16.51 15.83 1.70
C VAL A 41 17.71 16.73 1.98
N THR A 42 17.49 17.89 2.58
CA THR A 42 18.54 18.76 3.12
C THR A 42 18.45 18.84 4.64
N ILE A 43 19.50 19.34 5.29
CA ILE A 43 19.51 19.49 6.75
C ILE A 43 18.40 20.43 7.25
N ASP A 44 17.98 21.37 6.41
CA ASP A 44 16.92 22.35 6.73
C ASP A 44 15.53 21.72 6.76
N ASP A 45 15.35 20.54 6.18
CA ASP A 45 14.09 19.79 6.24
C ASP A 45 13.88 19.11 7.60
N ILE A 46 14.93 19.06 8.45
CA ILE A 46 14.85 18.48 9.79
C ILE A 46 14.12 19.46 10.72
N GLN A 47 12.88 19.10 11.02
CA GLN A 47 12.04 19.81 11.99
C GLN A 47 12.48 19.46 13.40
N VAL A 48 12.90 20.47 14.15
CA VAL A 48 13.19 20.38 15.57
C VAL A 48 12.34 21.45 16.24
N ASP A 49 11.46 21.03 17.16
CA ASP A 49 10.74 21.98 18.00
C ASP A 49 11.73 22.58 19.00
N PRO A 50 11.98 23.90 18.95
CA PRO A 50 12.92 24.52 19.86
C PRO A 50 12.46 24.44 21.32
N GLY A 51 11.15 24.36 21.60
CA GLY A 51 10.63 24.35 22.98
C GLY A 51 11.23 25.47 23.84
N ALA A 52 11.92 25.09 24.93
CA ALA A 52 12.67 26.00 25.79
C ALA A 52 14.21 25.93 25.60
N ASN A 53 14.68 25.25 24.55
CA ASN A 53 16.10 24.99 24.32
C ASN A 53 16.78 26.14 23.58
N GLU A 54 18.10 26.27 23.77
CA GLU A 54 18.89 27.29 23.09
C GLU A 54 19.07 26.96 21.59
N PRO A 55 19.14 27.96 20.70
CA PRO A 55 19.32 27.74 19.25
C PRO A 55 20.54 26.87 18.92
N THR A 56 21.61 26.98 19.71
CA THR A 56 22.84 26.19 19.54
C THR A 56 22.65 24.70 19.82
N GLU A 57 21.75 24.34 20.73
CA GLU A 57 21.42 22.94 21.04
C GLU A 57 20.57 22.32 19.94
N VAL A 58 19.62 23.09 19.42
CA VAL A 58 18.79 22.72 18.26
C VAL A 58 19.67 22.45 17.03
N ASP A 59 20.63 23.31 16.75
CA ASP A 59 21.55 23.13 15.61
C ASP A 59 22.46 21.93 15.79
N ARG A 60 22.96 21.70 17.02
CA ARG A 60 23.76 20.50 17.33
C ARG A 60 22.95 19.22 17.13
N LEU A 61 21.67 19.21 17.51
CA LEU A 61 20.79 18.07 17.29
C LEU A 61 20.53 17.84 15.80
N ARG A 62 20.26 18.89 15.02
CA ARG A 62 20.11 18.80 13.55
C ARG A 62 21.34 18.18 12.90
N GLN A 63 22.54 18.64 13.27
CA GLN A 63 23.80 18.08 12.76
C GLN A 63 23.91 16.58 13.07
N LYS A 64 23.57 16.16 14.29
CA LYS A 64 23.62 14.76 14.69
C LYS A 64 22.61 13.88 13.94
N ILE A 65 21.40 14.37 13.69
CA ILE A 65 20.42 13.68 12.83
C ILE A 65 20.96 13.59 11.39
N TRP A 66 21.58 14.66 10.91
CA TRP A 66 22.17 14.75 9.56
C TRP A 66 23.38 13.82 9.35
N GLU A 67 24.12 13.47 10.39
CA GLU A 67 25.14 12.41 10.34
C GLU A 67 24.50 11.07 9.89
N SER A 68 23.23 10.85 10.25
CA SER A 68 22.44 9.67 9.89
C SER A 68 21.57 9.86 8.64
N ARG A 69 21.84 10.88 7.81
CA ARG A 69 21.06 11.20 6.60
C ARG A 69 20.90 10.04 5.60
N HIS A 70 21.75 9.03 5.64
CA HIS A 70 21.63 7.83 4.80
C HIS A 70 20.37 6.99 5.14
N LEU A 71 19.74 7.23 6.29
CA LEU A 71 18.45 6.66 6.69
C LEU A 71 17.26 7.47 6.18
N LEU A 72 17.49 8.72 5.76
CA LEU A 72 16.45 9.62 5.27
C LEU A 72 16.21 9.32 3.78
N ILE A 73 14.95 9.21 3.41
CA ILE A 73 14.52 8.98 2.04
C ILE A 73 13.93 10.31 1.53
N GLY A 74 14.27 10.68 0.29
CA GLY A 74 13.95 11.97 -0.34
C GLY A 74 12.52 12.48 -0.13
N LYS A 75 12.30 13.77 -0.41
CA LYS A 75 11.02 14.43 -0.11
C LYS A 75 9.83 13.73 -0.80
N GLY A 76 8.70 13.69 -0.09
CA GLY A 76 7.43 13.16 -0.60
C GLY A 76 7.28 11.65 -0.45
N ASN A 77 6.40 11.04 -1.27
CA ASN A 77 6.14 9.59 -1.27
C ASN A 77 7.26 8.81 -1.98
N ALA A 78 8.51 9.06 -1.58
CA ALA A 78 9.66 8.33 -2.10
C ALA A 78 9.46 6.82 -1.93
N LEU A 79 9.97 6.06 -2.89
CA LEU A 79 9.87 4.60 -2.85
C LEU A 79 11.06 4.02 -2.09
N PRO A 80 10.83 3.40 -0.92
CA PRO A 80 11.88 2.75 -0.19
C PRO A 80 12.34 1.46 -0.91
N PRO A 81 13.60 1.04 -0.68
CA PRO A 81 14.04 -0.28 -1.10
C PRO A 81 13.22 -1.39 -0.42
N ALA A 82 13.27 -2.61 -0.96
CA ALA A 82 12.69 -3.76 -0.28
C ALA A 82 13.34 -4.00 1.08
N ALA A 83 12.53 -4.25 2.10
CA ALA A 83 13.03 -4.84 3.34
C ALA A 83 13.58 -6.24 3.06
N HIS A 84 14.67 -6.57 3.75
CA HIS A 84 15.23 -7.91 3.75
C HIS A 84 14.56 -8.75 4.83
N GLY A 85 14.27 -10.01 4.53
CA GLY A 85 13.78 -11.00 5.51
C GLY A 85 12.29 -10.92 5.87
N VAL A 86 11.55 -9.91 5.40
CA VAL A 86 10.11 -9.79 5.66
C VAL A 86 9.32 -9.86 4.35
N LYS A 87 8.33 -10.76 4.31
CA LYS A 87 7.38 -10.88 3.21
C LYS A 87 5.96 -10.87 3.76
N CYS A 88 5.07 -10.12 3.12
CA CYS A 88 3.64 -10.15 3.38
C CYS A 88 3.03 -11.36 2.66
N ASP A 89 2.18 -12.09 3.36
CA ASP A 89 1.45 -13.24 2.84
C ASP A 89 -0.05 -13.08 3.11
N ILE A 90 -0.88 -13.68 2.25
CA ILE A 90 -2.34 -13.67 2.40
C ILE A 90 -2.81 -15.12 2.47
N ASP A 91 -3.30 -15.52 3.64
CA ASP A 91 -3.87 -16.85 3.84
C ASP A 91 -5.39 -16.81 3.68
N VAL A 92 -5.90 -17.41 2.59
CA VAL A 92 -7.34 -17.60 2.34
C VAL A 92 -7.78 -19.05 2.59
N GLY A 93 -6.91 -19.89 3.16
CA GLY A 93 -7.15 -21.33 3.33
C GLY A 93 -7.38 -22.03 1.98
N ASP A 94 -8.39 -22.90 1.95
CA ASP A 94 -8.79 -23.66 0.75
C ASP A 94 -9.83 -22.90 -0.11
N ALA A 95 -9.95 -21.58 0.09
CA ALA A 95 -10.91 -20.78 -0.67
C ALA A 95 -10.57 -20.76 -2.15
N LYS A 96 -11.60 -20.97 -2.98
CA LYS A 96 -11.46 -20.88 -4.44
C LYS A 96 -11.22 -19.44 -4.88
N PRO A 97 -10.46 -19.23 -5.97
CA PRO A 97 -10.26 -17.91 -6.55
C PRO A 97 -11.56 -17.17 -6.87
N ILE A 98 -11.57 -15.87 -6.59
CA ILE A 98 -12.66 -14.97 -6.93
C ILE A 98 -12.23 -14.05 -8.07
N ALA A 99 -13.04 -14.02 -9.13
CA ALA A 99 -12.91 -13.06 -10.22
C ALA A 99 -14.13 -12.15 -10.29
N GLN A 100 -13.92 -10.86 -10.08
CA GLN A 100 -14.95 -9.84 -10.21
C GLN A 100 -14.86 -9.15 -11.58
N ARG A 101 -16.00 -8.67 -12.06
CA ARG A 101 -16.06 -7.89 -13.30
C ARG A 101 -15.36 -6.55 -13.15
N VAL A 102 -14.67 -6.14 -14.21
CA VAL A 102 -14.07 -4.79 -14.31
C VAL A 102 -15.17 -3.72 -14.21
N ARG A 103 -14.94 -2.70 -13.38
CA ARG A 103 -15.84 -1.55 -13.26
C ARG A 103 -15.67 -0.60 -14.43
N LYS A 104 -16.76 0.03 -14.86
CA LYS A 104 -16.71 1.05 -15.94
C LYS A 104 -15.95 2.27 -15.44
N VAL A 105 -14.97 2.71 -16.23
CA VAL A 105 -14.22 3.94 -15.98
C VAL A 105 -14.67 5.02 -16.95
N ALA A 106 -15.08 6.16 -16.40
CA ALA A 106 -15.47 7.34 -17.17
C ALA A 106 -14.33 7.74 -18.14
N PRO A 107 -14.62 8.07 -19.41
CA PRO A 107 -13.60 8.36 -20.41
C PRO A 107 -12.55 9.38 -19.96
N GLN A 108 -12.99 10.46 -19.29
CA GLN A 108 -12.13 11.53 -18.76
C GLN A 108 -11.10 11.09 -17.71
N LEU A 109 -11.30 9.93 -17.06
CA LEU A 109 -10.39 9.42 -16.02
C LEU A 109 -9.43 8.34 -16.56
N ARG A 110 -9.62 7.88 -17.80
CA ARG A 110 -8.84 6.77 -18.36
C ARG A 110 -7.37 7.11 -18.57
N GLU A 111 -7.08 8.34 -18.97
CA GLU A 111 -5.70 8.82 -19.15
C GLU A 111 -4.97 8.82 -17.81
N LYS A 112 -5.57 9.41 -16.77
CA LYS A 112 -5.02 9.41 -15.41
C LYS A 112 -4.82 8.01 -14.85
N LEU A 113 -5.77 7.11 -15.10
CA LEU A 113 -5.64 5.70 -14.72
C LEU A 113 -4.43 5.06 -15.41
N SER A 114 -4.28 5.30 -16.72
CA SER A 114 -3.15 4.78 -17.50
C SER A 114 -1.81 5.27 -16.96
N ASP A 115 -1.71 6.55 -16.61
CA ASP A 115 -0.48 7.13 -16.09
C ASP A 115 -0.12 6.58 -14.70
N GLN A 116 -1.10 6.41 -13.80
CA GLN A 116 -0.86 5.79 -12.51
C GLN A 116 -0.42 4.32 -12.64
N ILE A 117 -1.06 3.54 -13.51
CA ILE A 117 -0.66 2.14 -13.76
C ILE A 117 0.75 2.05 -14.36
N LYS A 118 1.09 2.93 -15.31
CA LYS A 118 2.45 3.01 -15.87
C LYS A 118 3.49 3.34 -14.80
N GLY A 119 3.20 4.30 -13.92
CA GLY A 119 4.09 4.66 -12.81
C GLY A 119 4.35 3.47 -11.87
N LEU A 120 3.30 2.74 -11.49
CA LEU A 120 3.41 1.55 -10.65
C LEU A 120 4.22 0.41 -11.32
N LEU A 121 4.05 0.21 -12.63
CA LEU A 121 4.82 -0.77 -13.41
C LEU A 121 6.29 -0.38 -13.52
N GLN A 122 6.60 0.87 -13.84
CA GLN A 122 7.98 1.38 -13.93
C GLN A 122 8.70 1.26 -12.59
N ALA A 123 7.99 1.53 -11.49
CA ALA A 123 8.47 1.36 -10.14
C ALA A 123 8.63 -0.10 -9.68
N LYS A 124 8.20 -1.08 -10.50
CA LYS A 124 8.18 -2.52 -10.16
C LYS A 124 7.41 -2.81 -8.87
N ILE A 125 6.40 -2.00 -8.58
CA ILE A 125 5.47 -2.21 -7.45
C ILE A 125 4.38 -3.20 -7.86
N ILE A 126 3.97 -3.15 -9.13
CA ILE A 126 3.06 -4.11 -9.74
C ILE A 126 3.71 -4.78 -10.95
N SER A 127 3.14 -5.92 -11.35
CA SER A 127 3.45 -6.62 -12.60
C SER A 127 2.16 -7.08 -13.28
N PHE A 128 2.26 -7.50 -14.54
CA PHE A 128 1.15 -8.20 -15.18
C PHE A 128 0.85 -9.50 -14.43
N SER A 129 -0.43 -9.78 -14.23
CA SER A 129 -0.90 -11.01 -13.59
C SER A 129 -1.54 -11.92 -14.63
N THR A 130 -1.53 -13.21 -14.33
CA THR A 130 -2.43 -14.17 -14.96
C THR A 130 -3.66 -14.39 -14.05
N PRO A 131 -4.82 -14.81 -14.59
CA PRO A 131 -5.95 -15.30 -13.79
C PRO A 131 -5.48 -16.43 -12.84
N PRO A 132 -6.23 -16.76 -11.76
CA PRO A 132 -7.69 -16.66 -11.65
C PRO A 132 -8.27 -15.56 -10.74
N TRP A 133 -7.46 -14.88 -9.93
CA TRP A 133 -7.94 -13.84 -9.02
C TRP A 133 -8.10 -12.50 -9.74
N ALA A 134 -9.17 -11.76 -9.41
CA ALA A 134 -9.39 -10.42 -9.95
C ALA A 134 -10.29 -9.56 -9.06
N SER A 135 -9.69 -8.66 -8.27
CA SER A 135 -10.41 -7.60 -7.57
C SER A 135 -10.53 -6.34 -8.44
N PRO A 136 -11.70 -5.69 -8.53
CA PRO A 136 -11.88 -4.59 -9.47
C PRO A 136 -11.31 -3.28 -8.93
N VAL A 137 -10.72 -2.48 -9.81
CA VAL A 137 -10.31 -1.12 -9.48
C VAL A 137 -11.52 -0.20 -9.26
N VAL A 138 -11.39 0.68 -8.28
CA VAL A 138 -12.32 1.76 -7.94
C VAL A 138 -11.57 3.08 -8.01
N ILE A 139 -12.16 4.07 -8.68
CA ILE A 139 -11.53 5.38 -8.89
C ILE A 139 -12.28 6.42 -8.07
N ILE A 140 -11.56 7.13 -7.21
CA ILE A 140 -12.08 8.22 -6.38
C ILE A 140 -11.48 9.53 -6.88
N ILE A 141 -12.31 10.55 -7.08
CA ILE A 141 -11.83 11.90 -7.42
C ILE A 141 -11.36 12.59 -6.12
N LYS A 142 -10.14 13.12 -6.11
CA LYS A 142 -9.60 13.89 -4.97
C LYS A 142 -10.39 15.19 -4.77
N LYS A 143 -10.24 15.80 -3.59
CA LYS A 143 -10.91 17.08 -3.24
C LYS A 143 -10.65 18.22 -4.23
N ASN A 144 -9.52 18.17 -4.96
CA ASN A 144 -9.20 19.16 -5.99
C ASN A 144 -10.03 19.01 -7.28
N GLY A 145 -10.90 17.99 -7.38
CA GLY A 145 -11.81 17.77 -8.51
C GLY A 145 -11.14 17.26 -9.78
N VAL A 146 -9.80 17.20 -9.80
CA VAL A 146 -9.01 16.93 -11.00
C VAL A 146 -8.31 15.58 -10.84
N ASP A 147 -7.63 15.33 -9.74
CA ASP A 147 -6.80 14.14 -9.56
C ASP A 147 -7.59 12.94 -9.06
N ILE A 148 -7.04 11.75 -9.31
CA ILE A 148 -7.67 10.50 -8.94
C ILE A 148 -6.88 9.75 -7.87
N ARG A 149 -7.60 8.96 -7.10
CA ARG A 149 -7.10 7.95 -6.17
C ARG A 149 -7.51 6.59 -6.68
N LEU A 150 -6.53 5.72 -6.88
CA LEU A 150 -6.77 4.33 -7.24
C LEU A 150 -7.02 3.55 -5.94
N CYS A 151 -8.13 2.82 -5.89
CA CYS A 151 -8.49 1.93 -4.81
C CYS A 151 -8.79 0.56 -5.41
N ILE A 152 -8.57 -0.51 -4.65
CA ILE A 152 -8.92 -1.86 -5.07
C ILE A 152 -9.96 -2.40 -4.11
N ASP A 153 -11.06 -2.91 -4.66
CA ASP A 153 -12.13 -3.49 -3.87
C ASP A 153 -11.75 -4.91 -3.41
N TYR A 154 -10.97 -4.99 -2.33
CA TYR A 154 -10.56 -6.24 -1.69
C TYR A 154 -11.59 -6.79 -0.70
N ARG A 155 -12.80 -6.23 -0.59
CA ARG A 155 -13.76 -6.65 0.45
C ARG A 155 -14.08 -8.14 0.39
N LEU A 156 -14.20 -8.72 -0.81
CA LEU A 156 -14.40 -10.17 -0.96
C LEU A 156 -13.17 -10.98 -0.55
N VAL A 157 -11.98 -10.55 -0.95
CA VAL A 157 -10.71 -11.19 -0.55
C VAL A 157 -10.55 -11.13 0.97
N ASN A 158 -10.75 -9.96 1.57
CA ASN A 158 -10.68 -9.73 3.01
C ASN A 158 -11.69 -10.55 3.82
N GLY A 159 -12.84 -10.87 3.22
CA GLY A 159 -13.82 -11.78 3.82
C GLY A 159 -13.36 -13.24 3.86
N LEU A 160 -12.45 -13.64 2.97
CA LEU A 160 -11.83 -14.96 2.94
C LEU A 160 -10.50 -15.01 3.73
N THR A 161 -9.82 -13.88 3.84
CA THR A 161 -8.52 -13.79 4.51
C THR A 161 -8.64 -14.15 6.00
N ARG A 162 -7.88 -15.16 6.40
CA ARG A 162 -7.68 -15.52 7.81
C ARG A 162 -6.97 -14.37 8.53
N LEU A 163 -7.56 -13.93 9.63
CA LEU A 163 -7.04 -12.80 10.40
C LEU A 163 -5.72 -13.20 11.06
N MET A 164 -4.68 -12.40 10.85
CA MET A 164 -3.45 -12.51 11.60
C MET A 164 -3.62 -11.77 12.93
N VAL A 165 -3.55 -12.50 14.04
CA VAL A 165 -3.58 -11.90 15.38
C VAL A 165 -2.14 -11.58 15.77
N TYR A 166 -1.80 -10.30 15.71
CA TYR A 166 -0.52 -9.79 16.21
C TYR A 166 -0.77 -8.91 17.44
N PRO A 167 -0.01 -9.08 18.54
CA PRO A 167 -0.15 -8.24 19.72
C PRO A 167 0.38 -6.83 19.39
N MET A 168 -0.53 -5.93 19.02
CA MET A 168 -0.21 -4.52 18.94
C MET A 168 -0.22 -3.94 20.36
N PRO A 169 0.91 -3.38 20.84
CA PRO A 169 0.97 -2.77 22.16
C PRO A 169 0.00 -1.58 22.24
N LEU A 170 -0.53 -1.32 23.43
CA LEU A 170 -1.37 -0.14 23.62
C LEU A 170 -0.50 1.12 23.55
N ILE A 171 -1.06 2.19 23.00
CA ILE A 171 -0.35 3.48 22.92
C ILE A 171 0.11 3.90 24.32
N ASN A 172 -0.74 3.77 25.34
CA ASN A 172 -0.38 4.14 26.71
C ASN A 172 0.82 3.34 27.24
N GLU A 173 0.90 2.03 26.96
CA GLU A 173 2.04 1.18 27.34
C GLU A 173 3.33 1.65 26.67
N LEU A 174 3.25 2.09 25.41
CA LEU A 174 4.42 2.65 24.69
C LEU A 174 4.86 4.02 25.23
N LEU A 175 3.93 4.79 25.81
CA LEU A 175 4.20 6.14 26.32
C LEU A 175 4.68 6.16 27.77
N GLU A 176 4.43 5.11 28.56
CA GLU A 176 4.78 5.05 29.99
C GLU A 176 6.28 5.22 30.28
N ASP A 177 7.16 4.83 29.35
CA ASP A 177 8.62 4.96 29.51
C ASP A 177 9.21 6.27 28.96
N LEU A 178 8.38 7.13 28.37
CA LEU A 178 8.85 8.36 27.75
C LEU A 178 9.27 9.42 28.79
N ASP A 179 8.63 9.44 29.97
CA ASP A 179 8.83 10.45 31.02
C ASP A 179 10.28 10.54 31.57
N LYS A 180 11.13 9.57 31.28
CA LYS A 180 12.54 9.51 31.68
C LYS A 180 13.50 10.16 30.70
N VAL A 181 13.04 10.66 29.54
CA VAL A 181 13.90 11.15 28.45
C VAL A 181 13.71 12.65 28.21
N LEU A 182 14.81 13.36 27.95
CA LEU A 182 14.82 14.81 27.73
C LEU A 182 14.47 15.22 26.29
N TRP A 183 14.69 14.32 25.33
CA TRP A 183 14.50 14.58 23.90
C TRP A 183 13.76 13.43 23.26
N TYR A 184 12.71 13.75 22.50
CA TYR A 184 11.94 12.79 21.73
C TYR A 184 12.22 12.96 20.25
N CYS A 185 12.29 11.85 19.53
CA CYS A 185 12.38 11.83 18.07
C CYS A 185 11.23 10.99 17.54
N SER A 186 10.37 11.60 16.73
CA SER A 186 9.35 10.90 15.98
C SER A 186 9.88 10.63 14.58
N LEU A 187 9.89 9.37 14.18
CA LEU A 187 10.30 8.92 12.85
C LEU A 187 9.11 8.24 12.18
N ASP A 188 8.78 8.67 10.97
CA ASP A 188 7.75 8.03 10.15
C ASP A 188 8.40 7.32 8.95
N MET A 189 7.89 6.13 8.62
CA MET A 189 8.41 5.34 7.52
C MET A 189 7.72 5.71 6.21
N ALA A 190 8.45 6.42 5.34
CA ALA A 190 7.96 6.80 4.01
C ALA A 190 7.48 5.56 3.22
N SER A 191 6.25 5.62 2.71
CA SER A 191 5.63 4.55 1.91
C SER A 191 5.74 3.15 2.55
N GLY A 192 5.54 3.06 3.87
CA GLY A 192 5.87 1.88 4.66
C GLY A 192 5.36 0.52 4.13
N PHE A 193 4.13 0.48 3.61
CA PHE A 193 3.58 -0.74 2.99
C PHE A 193 4.46 -1.24 1.83
N TRP A 194 4.95 -0.34 0.98
CA TRP A 194 5.69 -0.71 -0.22
C TRP A 194 7.12 -1.19 0.05
N VAL A 195 7.63 -1.01 1.28
CA VAL A 195 8.87 -1.64 1.75
C VAL A 195 8.74 -3.17 1.74
N VAL A 196 7.55 -3.69 2.06
CA VAL A 196 7.30 -5.11 2.26
C VAL A 196 7.02 -5.80 0.92
N THR A 197 7.77 -6.86 0.63
CA THR A 197 7.57 -7.68 -0.58
C THR A 197 6.49 -8.74 -0.38
N MET A 198 5.84 -9.17 -1.44
CA MET A 198 4.77 -10.18 -1.39
C MET A 198 5.31 -11.59 -1.63
N THR A 199 4.73 -12.60 -1.00
CA THR A 199 4.89 -14.02 -1.41
C THR A 199 4.21 -14.25 -2.77
N ASP A 200 4.62 -15.26 -3.53
CA ASP A 200 3.99 -15.56 -4.84
C ASP A 200 2.49 -15.86 -4.72
N ARG A 201 2.09 -16.52 -3.63
CA ARG A 201 0.68 -16.75 -3.28
C ARG A 201 -0.07 -15.42 -3.08
N ALA A 202 0.50 -14.53 -2.28
CA ALA A 202 -0.13 -13.25 -1.98
C ALA A 202 -0.17 -12.32 -3.19
N ARG A 203 0.85 -12.37 -4.07
CA ARG A 203 0.84 -11.68 -5.37
C ARG A 203 -0.39 -12.08 -6.18
N ALA A 204 -0.60 -13.39 -6.37
CA ALA A 204 -1.75 -13.91 -7.08
C ALA A 204 -3.08 -13.47 -6.45
N ILE A 205 -3.25 -13.60 -5.13
CA ILE A 205 -4.48 -13.20 -4.42
C ILE A 205 -4.72 -11.68 -4.50
N SER A 206 -3.66 -10.88 -4.50
CA SER A 206 -3.73 -9.43 -4.63
C SER A 206 -4.09 -8.95 -6.04
N ALA A 207 -4.22 -9.85 -7.02
CA ALA A 207 -4.47 -9.48 -8.40
C ALA A 207 -5.72 -8.60 -8.55
N PHE A 208 -5.59 -7.55 -9.35
CA PHE A 208 -6.63 -6.58 -9.60
C PHE A 208 -6.82 -6.32 -11.09
N ILE A 209 -8.09 -6.08 -11.46
CA ILE A 209 -8.51 -5.88 -12.85
C ILE A 209 -8.89 -4.43 -13.12
N THR A 210 -8.40 -3.94 -14.25
CA THR A 210 -8.70 -2.61 -14.79
C THR A 210 -9.16 -2.74 -16.25
N PRO A 211 -9.72 -1.67 -16.85
CA PRO A 211 -9.97 -1.67 -18.30
C PRO A 211 -8.70 -1.83 -19.16
N LEU A 212 -7.52 -1.67 -18.58
CA LEU A 212 -6.22 -1.76 -19.27
C LEU A 212 -5.60 -3.16 -19.18
N GLY A 213 -6.06 -4.00 -18.26
CA GLY A 213 -5.48 -5.32 -18.03
C GLY A 213 -5.61 -5.80 -16.59
N LEU A 214 -5.07 -7.00 -16.34
CA LEU A 214 -4.96 -7.65 -15.04
C LEU A 214 -3.53 -7.51 -14.51
N PHE A 215 -3.40 -7.07 -13.26
CA PHE A 215 -2.12 -6.78 -12.62
C PHE A 215 -2.09 -7.39 -11.22
N GLU A 216 -0.91 -7.64 -10.69
CA GLU A 216 -0.67 -8.14 -9.33
C GLU A 216 0.39 -7.29 -8.62
N TRP A 217 0.34 -7.29 -7.29
CA TRP A 217 1.26 -6.49 -6.49
C TRP A 217 2.50 -7.26 -6.11
N SER A 218 3.67 -6.71 -6.45
CA SER A 218 4.98 -7.21 -5.98
C SER A 218 5.32 -6.70 -4.57
N ARG A 219 4.73 -5.57 -4.16
CA ARG A 219 4.85 -4.97 -2.81
C ARG A 219 3.50 -4.89 -2.12
N MET A 220 3.46 -4.85 -0.80
CA MET A 220 2.20 -4.88 -0.05
C MET A 220 1.24 -3.76 -0.49
N PRO A 221 0.04 -4.09 -1.00
CA PRO A 221 -0.93 -3.10 -1.41
C PRO A 221 -1.69 -2.53 -0.23
N PHE A 222 -2.30 -1.38 -0.48
CA PHE A 222 -3.30 -0.80 0.41
C PHE A 222 -4.61 -1.61 0.30
N GLY A 223 -5.26 -1.86 1.44
CA GLY A 223 -6.66 -2.30 1.49
C GLY A 223 -6.87 -3.79 1.73
N LEU A 224 -5.78 -4.54 1.88
CA LEU A 224 -5.83 -5.88 2.46
C LEU A 224 -6.02 -5.78 3.98
N LYS A 225 -6.68 -6.80 4.54
CA LYS A 225 -7.12 -6.83 5.94
C LYS A 225 -6.01 -6.99 6.99
N ASN A 226 -4.90 -7.65 6.63
CA ASN A 226 -3.79 -7.96 7.54
C ASN A 226 -2.61 -7.03 7.31
#